data_AF-A0A1H4WQ10-F1
#
_entry.id   AF-A0A1H4WQ10-F1
#
_cell.length_a   1.000
_cell.length_b   1.000
_cell.length_c   1.000
_cell.angle_alpha   90.00
_cell.angle_beta   90.00
_cell.angle_gamma   90.00
#
_symmetry.space_group_name_H-M   'P 1'
#
loop_
_entity.id
_entity.type
_entity.pdbx_description
1 polymer ?
#
loop_
_entity_poly.entity_id
_entity_poly.type
_entity_poly.pdbx_seq_one_letter_code
_entity_poly.pdbx_strand_id
1 'polypeptide(L)'
;MYPWAGQDRLQTAPNIAVSRGSVLFAHPRSIQKAIEHALKLGNDRRTMRKKPGEVMGYLAHGHPFLDGNGRTIMVIHSILAQRAGFSIDWAATDKTAYLQALTQELDAPGKGILDKYLEPYIRSAVSDLKEHIAAAKGLDGGKGETDTVRGSNDDPAIQAEYKQQQLKRDEQSKSG
;
A
#
# COMPACT_ATOMS: atom_id res chain seq x y z
N MET A 1 -12.77 -10.70 -16.51
CA MET A 1 -11.56 -11.08 -15.75
C MET A 1 -10.38 -10.95 -16.69
N TYR A 2 -9.26 -10.35 -16.27
CA TYR A 2 -8.09 -10.16 -17.13
C TYR A 2 -7.25 -11.44 -17.23
N PRO A 3 -6.60 -11.73 -18.37
CA PRO A 3 -5.76 -12.93 -18.53
C PRO A 3 -4.52 -12.94 -17.64
N TRP A 4 -4.09 -11.78 -17.16
CA TRP A 4 -2.94 -11.60 -16.27
C TRP A 4 -3.31 -11.55 -14.78
N ALA A 5 -4.58 -11.81 -14.41
CA ALA A 5 -5.00 -11.79 -13.02
C ALA A 5 -4.14 -12.75 -12.17
N GLY A 6 -3.57 -12.22 -11.07
CA GLY A 6 -2.68 -12.97 -10.18
C GLY A 6 -1.19 -12.92 -10.56
N GLN A 7 -0.84 -12.35 -11.72
CA GLN A 7 0.55 -12.09 -12.10
C GLN A 7 0.95 -10.66 -11.72
N ASP A 8 2.13 -10.50 -11.15
CA ASP A 8 2.68 -9.19 -10.82
C ASP A 8 3.31 -8.49 -12.04
N ARG A 9 3.69 -7.23 -11.86
CA ARG A 9 4.35 -6.41 -12.88
C ARG A 9 5.75 -6.91 -13.21
N LEU A 10 6.39 -7.73 -12.37
CA LEU A 10 7.66 -8.36 -12.75
C LEU A 10 7.44 -9.37 -13.89
N GLN A 11 6.31 -10.08 -13.90
CA GLN A 11 5.97 -11.00 -14.98
C GLN A 11 5.36 -10.30 -16.19
N THR A 12 4.48 -9.32 -15.96
CA THR A 12 3.66 -8.72 -17.03
C THR A 12 4.27 -7.47 -17.66
N ALA A 13 5.10 -6.73 -16.93
CA ALA A 13 5.71 -5.46 -17.37
C ALA A 13 7.06 -5.18 -16.66
N PRO A 14 8.06 -6.07 -16.76
CA PRO A 14 9.29 -6.02 -15.95
C PRO A 14 10.13 -4.75 -16.12
N ASN A 15 9.99 -4.09 -17.27
CA ASN A 15 10.84 -2.98 -17.68
C ASN A 15 10.13 -1.62 -17.55
N ILE A 16 8.92 -1.58 -16.98
CA ILE A 16 8.13 -0.35 -16.88
C ILE A 16 8.09 0.15 -15.43
N ALA A 17 8.34 1.45 -15.27
CA ALA A 17 8.07 2.18 -14.04
C ALA A 17 6.63 2.69 -14.02
N VAL A 18 5.96 2.55 -12.87
CA VAL A 18 4.57 2.96 -12.67
C VAL A 18 4.50 3.91 -11.47
N SER A 19 3.75 5.00 -11.62
CA SER A 19 3.50 5.96 -10.55
C SER A 19 2.02 6.32 -10.45
N ARG A 20 1.66 7.01 -9.37
CA ARG A 20 0.39 7.72 -9.25
C ARG A 20 0.65 9.08 -8.60
N GLY A 21 0.26 10.16 -9.27
CA GLY A 21 0.67 11.51 -8.88
C GLY A 21 2.21 11.59 -8.76
N SER A 22 2.70 12.05 -7.61
CA SER A 22 4.13 12.14 -7.27
C SER A 22 4.74 10.82 -6.80
N VAL A 23 3.95 9.79 -6.52
CA VAL A 23 4.43 8.56 -5.89
C VAL A 23 4.92 7.56 -6.94
N LEU A 24 6.22 7.29 -6.93
CA LEU A 24 6.82 6.17 -7.66
C LEU A 24 6.67 4.88 -6.84
N PHE A 25 5.99 3.87 -7.41
CA PHE A 25 5.82 2.57 -6.76
C PHE A 25 7.09 1.72 -6.88
N ALA A 26 7.15 0.60 -6.15
CA ALA A 26 8.31 -0.28 -6.14
C ALA A 26 8.72 -0.69 -7.57
N HIS A 27 10.04 -0.67 -7.79
CA HIS A 27 10.66 -1.27 -8.96
C HIS A 27 10.18 -2.73 -9.11
N PRO A 28 9.86 -3.23 -10.33
CA PRO A 28 9.31 -4.57 -10.50
C PRO A 28 10.08 -5.68 -9.78
N ARG A 29 11.41 -5.65 -9.83
CA ARG A 29 12.29 -6.61 -9.13
C ARG A 29 12.25 -6.54 -7.59
N SER A 30 11.69 -5.47 -7.03
CA SER A 30 11.59 -5.25 -5.58
C SER A 30 10.18 -5.49 -5.04
N ILE A 31 9.19 -5.75 -5.91
CA ILE A 31 7.79 -5.97 -5.53
C ILE A 31 7.67 -7.06 -4.47
N GLN A 32 8.23 -8.24 -4.74
CA GLN A 32 8.15 -9.38 -3.84
C GLN A 32 8.70 -9.04 -2.45
N LYS A 33 9.90 -8.46 -2.38
CA LYS A 33 10.52 -8.05 -1.12
C LYS A 33 9.66 -7.04 -0.34
N ALA A 34 9.07 -6.07 -1.02
CA ALA A 34 8.20 -5.07 -0.39
C ALA A 34 6.93 -5.73 0.21
N ILE A 35 6.29 -6.62 -0.55
CA ILE A 35 5.09 -7.34 -0.11
C ILE A 35 5.41 -8.30 1.04
N GLU A 36 6.48 -9.09 0.95
CA GLU A 36 6.92 -9.99 2.03
C GLU A 36 7.22 -9.24 3.32
N HIS A 37 7.87 -8.07 3.23
CA HIS A 37 8.12 -7.21 4.38
C HIS A 37 6.81 -6.74 5.02
N ALA A 38 5.87 -6.24 4.21
CA ALA A 38 4.55 -5.80 4.69
C ALA A 38 3.78 -6.93 5.37
N LEU A 39 3.77 -8.13 4.76
CA LEU A 39 3.12 -9.31 5.31
C LEU A 39 3.78 -9.76 6.62
N LYS A 40 5.11 -9.70 6.72
CA LYS A 40 5.82 -10.02 7.97
C LYS A 40 5.40 -9.08 9.09
N LEU A 41 5.38 -7.76 8.84
CA LEU A 41 4.95 -6.76 9.83
C LEU A 41 3.48 -6.95 10.21
N GLY A 42 2.59 -7.14 9.24
CA GLY A 42 1.15 -7.26 9.50
C GLY A 42 0.72 -8.58 10.15
N ASN A 43 1.50 -9.65 10.01
CA ASN A 43 1.23 -10.91 10.74
C ASN A 43 1.67 -10.85 12.21
N ASP A 44 2.58 -9.93 12.59
CA ASP A 44 2.86 -9.67 13.99
C ASP A 44 1.72 -8.84 14.60
N ARG A 45 0.89 -9.47 15.43
CA ARG A 45 -0.32 -8.83 15.98
C ARG A 45 -0.02 -7.53 16.75
N ARG A 46 1.10 -7.48 17.47
CA ARG A 46 1.49 -6.29 18.24
C ARG A 46 1.83 -5.13 17.30
N THR A 47 2.60 -5.40 16.26
CA THR A 47 2.97 -4.44 15.23
C THR A 47 1.74 -4.00 14.46
N MET A 48 0.90 -4.91 13.99
CA MET A 48 -0.32 -4.58 13.25
C MET A 48 -1.28 -3.68 14.03
N ARG A 49 -1.42 -3.89 15.35
CA ARG A 49 -2.23 -3.03 16.23
C ARG A 49 -1.61 -1.65 16.45
N LYS A 50 -0.27 -1.59 16.54
CA LYS A 50 0.45 -0.35 16.82
C LYS A 50 0.63 0.51 15.56
N LYS A 51 0.81 -0.13 14.41
CA LYS A 51 1.24 0.49 13.16
C LYS A 51 0.46 0.01 11.92
N PRO A 52 -0.88 0.03 11.93
CA PRO A 52 -1.68 -0.46 10.81
C PRO A 52 -1.46 0.33 9.51
N GLY A 53 -1.22 1.64 9.61
CA GLY A 53 -0.91 2.53 8.50
C GLY A 53 0.46 2.25 7.90
N GLU A 54 1.49 1.98 8.71
CA GLU A 54 2.81 1.59 8.19
C GLU A 54 2.72 0.31 7.35
N VAL A 55 1.98 -0.70 7.82
CA VAL A 55 1.72 -1.94 7.05
C VAL A 55 0.99 -1.66 5.73
N MET A 56 -0.03 -0.80 5.75
CA MET A 56 -0.74 -0.36 4.55
C MET A 56 0.20 0.35 3.57
N GLY A 57 1.08 1.22 4.07
CA GLY A 57 2.07 1.94 3.27
C GLY A 57 3.02 1.00 2.53
N TYR A 58 3.53 -0.05 3.19
CA TYR A 58 4.38 -1.04 2.51
C TYR A 58 3.63 -1.86 1.46
N LEU A 59 2.38 -2.25 1.73
CA LEU A 59 1.52 -2.92 0.74
C LEU A 59 1.29 -2.03 -0.49
N ALA A 60 0.94 -0.76 -0.27
CA ALA A 60 0.74 0.24 -1.32
C ALA A 60 2.02 0.55 -2.10
N HIS A 61 3.17 0.59 -1.44
CA HIS A 61 4.45 0.79 -2.12
C HIS A 61 4.75 -0.36 -3.09
N GLY A 62 4.49 -1.61 -2.70
CA GLY A 62 4.73 -2.78 -3.56
C GLY A 62 3.95 -2.72 -4.87
N HIS A 63 2.72 -2.22 -4.84
CA HIS A 63 1.83 -2.00 -6.01
C HIS A 63 1.98 -3.08 -7.11
N PRO A 64 1.74 -4.36 -6.78
CA PRO A 64 2.21 -5.49 -7.56
C PRO A 64 1.53 -5.67 -8.91
N PHE A 65 0.29 -5.21 -9.11
CA PHE A 65 -0.52 -5.51 -10.29
C PHE A 65 -0.62 -4.33 -11.27
N LEU A 66 -1.11 -4.57 -12.49
CA LEU A 66 -1.40 -3.52 -13.47
C LEU A 66 -2.72 -2.77 -13.17
N ASP A 67 -3.70 -3.47 -12.60
CA ASP A 67 -4.93 -2.90 -12.02
C ASP A 67 -5.36 -3.80 -10.84
N GLY A 68 -6.18 -3.25 -9.94
CA GLY A 68 -6.73 -3.97 -8.80
C GLY A 68 -5.89 -3.88 -7.51
N ASN A 69 -4.80 -3.09 -7.51
CA ASN A 69 -3.93 -2.91 -6.35
C ASN A 69 -4.71 -2.46 -5.11
N GLY A 70 -5.43 -1.33 -5.19
CA GLY A 70 -6.20 -0.80 -4.06
C GLY A 70 -7.16 -1.84 -3.46
N ARG A 71 -7.99 -2.47 -4.31
CA ARG A 71 -8.95 -3.51 -3.90
C ARG A 71 -8.25 -4.69 -3.20
N THR A 72 -7.15 -5.18 -3.77
CA THR A 72 -6.42 -6.33 -3.23
C THR A 72 -5.74 -6.00 -1.90
N ILE A 73 -5.07 -4.86 -1.83
CA ILE A 73 -4.36 -4.39 -0.63
C ILE A 73 -5.34 -4.20 0.53
N MET A 74 -6.52 -3.61 0.26
CA MET A 74 -7.57 -3.42 1.27
C MET A 74 -8.05 -4.74 1.87
N VAL A 75 -8.26 -5.76 1.04
CA VAL A 75 -8.64 -7.11 1.49
C VAL A 75 -7.54 -7.71 2.37
N ILE A 76 -6.29 -7.70 1.90
CA ILE A 76 -5.15 -8.26 2.64
C ILE A 76 -4.99 -7.55 3.98
N HIS A 77 -4.97 -6.22 3.98
CA HIS A 77 -4.82 -5.41 5.20
C HIS A 77 -5.93 -5.69 6.20
N SER A 78 -7.18 -5.77 5.74
CA SER A 78 -8.32 -6.02 6.62
C SER A 78 -8.29 -7.43 7.22
N ILE A 79 -7.81 -8.43 6.49
CA ILE A 79 -7.57 -9.78 7.03
C ILE A 79 -6.48 -9.75 8.12
N LEU A 80 -5.39 -9.00 7.89
CA LEU A 80 -4.32 -8.86 8.89
C LEU A 80 -4.82 -8.15 10.15
N ALA A 81 -5.59 -7.07 10.00
CA ALA A 81 -6.21 -6.35 11.11
C ALA A 81 -7.16 -7.26 11.91
N GLN A 82 -8.02 -8.01 11.23
CA GLN A 82 -8.95 -8.96 11.86
C GLN A 82 -8.19 -10.02 12.67
N ARG A 83 -7.13 -10.60 12.11
CA ARG A 83 -6.25 -11.57 12.83
C ARG A 83 -5.55 -10.95 14.04
N ALA A 84 -5.35 -9.63 14.03
CA ALA A 84 -4.81 -8.85 15.15
C ALA A 84 -5.90 -8.35 16.12
N GLY A 85 -7.17 -8.72 15.91
CA GLY A 85 -8.27 -8.45 16.81
C GLY A 85 -8.86 -7.04 16.71
N PHE A 86 -8.72 -6.38 15.55
CA PHE A 86 -9.35 -5.08 15.28
C PHE A 86 -9.84 -4.99 13.84
N SER A 87 -10.54 -3.90 13.51
CA SER A 87 -10.92 -3.54 12.15
C SER A 87 -10.80 -2.02 11.96
N ILE A 88 -10.81 -1.56 10.71
CA ILE A 88 -10.91 -0.14 10.38
C ILE A 88 -12.32 0.12 9.85
N ASP A 89 -12.97 1.14 10.39
CA ASP A 89 -14.25 1.65 9.93
C ASP A 89 -14.08 2.49 8.65
N TRP A 90 -13.80 1.80 7.54
CA TRP A 90 -13.55 2.42 6.25
C TRP A 90 -14.72 3.26 5.73
N ALA A 91 -15.96 2.93 6.12
CA ALA A 91 -17.15 3.68 5.74
C ALA A 91 -17.20 5.09 6.36
N ALA A 92 -16.55 5.26 7.52
CA ALA A 92 -16.41 6.52 8.22
C ALA A 92 -15.19 7.35 7.78
N THR A 93 -14.29 6.79 6.96
CA THR A 93 -13.13 7.52 6.44
C THR A 93 -13.52 8.49 5.33
N ASP A 94 -12.73 9.56 5.19
CA ASP A 94 -12.77 10.43 4.01
C ASP A 94 -11.73 9.96 2.98
N LYS A 95 -12.18 9.69 1.74
CA LYS A 95 -11.33 9.16 0.67
C LYS A 95 -10.13 10.07 0.38
N THR A 96 -10.36 11.38 0.29
CA THR A 96 -9.33 12.35 -0.08
C THR A 96 -8.27 12.44 1.02
N ALA A 97 -8.71 12.58 2.27
CA ALA A 97 -7.81 12.62 3.42
C ALA A 97 -7.02 11.31 3.59
N TYR A 98 -7.65 10.16 3.36
CA TYR A 98 -6.96 8.86 3.37
C TYR A 98 -5.88 8.79 2.30
N LEU A 99 -6.21 9.13 1.05
CA LEU A 99 -5.23 9.11 -0.05
C LEU A 99 -4.08 10.09 0.18
N GLN A 100 -4.36 11.28 0.74
CA GLN A 100 -3.33 12.24 1.13
C GLN A 100 -2.41 11.68 2.22
N ALA A 101 -2.98 11.08 3.28
CA ALA A 101 -2.20 10.46 4.35
C ALA A 101 -1.37 9.27 3.83
N LEU A 102 -1.93 8.46 2.93
CA LEU A 102 -1.21 7.35 2.30
C LEU A 102 -0.05 7.85 1.42
N THR A 103 -0.27 8.89 0.59
CA THR A 103 0.80 9.50 -0.20
C THR A 103 1.94 10.00 0.69
N GLN A 104 1.61 10.68 1.79
CA GLN A 104 2.63 11.14 2.76
C GLN A 104 3.37 9.99 3.44
N GLU A 105 2.69 8.88 3.78
CA GLU A 105 3.31 7.67 4.32
C GLU A 105 4.23 6.99 3.28
N LEU A 106 3.90 7.05 1.99
CA LEU A 106 4.75 6.52 0.92
C LEU A 106 6.01 7.37 0.71
N ASP A 107 5.90 8.69 0.87
CA ASP A 107 7.01 9.64 0.77
C ASP A 107 7.92 9.63 2.01
N ALA A 108 7.34 9.42 3.21
CA ALA A 108 8.03 9.38 4.49
C ALA A 108 7.62 8.17 5.35
N PRO A 109 8.01 6.94 4.94
CA PRO A 109 7.56 5.72 5.61
C PRO A 109 7.99 5.61 7.07
N GLY A 110 7.15 4.98 7.88
CA GLY A 110 7.44 4.68 9.29
C GLY A 110 7.40 5.90 10.21
N LYS A 111 6.91 7.05 9.73
CA LYS A 111 6.68 8.25 10.55
C LYS A 111 5.30 8.26 11.25
N GLY A 112 4.51 7.20 11.03
CA GLY A 112 3.19 7.02 11.64
C GLY A 112 2.17 8.03 11.13
N ILE A 113 2.33 8.50 9.90
CA ILE A 113 1.44 9.51 9.31
C ILE A 113 0.08 8.87 9.05
N LEU A 114 0.08 7.72 8.37
CA LEU A 114 -1.14 6.97 8.11
C LEU A 114 -1.69 6.32 9.39
N ASP A 115 -0.82 5.95 10.35
CA ASP A 115 -1.25 5.43 11.65
C ASP A 115 -2.13 6.45 12.40
N LYS A 116 -1.68 7.71 12.49
CA LYS A 116 -2.43 8.80 13.13
C LYS A 116 -3.76 9.08 12.43
N TYR A 117 -3.76 9.01 11.09
CA TYR A 117 -4.99 9.17 10.33
C TYR A 117 -6.01 8.05 10.64
N LEU A 118 -5.54 6.80 10.76
CA LEU A 118 -6.41 5.63 10.95
C LEU A 118 -6.89 5.45 12.41
N GLU A 119 -6.14 5.96 13.39
CA GLU A 119 -6.44 5.85 14.82
C GLU A 119 -7.92 6.07 15.21
N PRO A 120 -8.61 7.16 14.81
CA PRO A 120 -10.00 7.40 15.17
C PRO A 120 -10.99 6.41 14.53
N TYR A 121 -10.57 5.63 13.54
CA TYR A 121 -11.40 4.67 12.80
C TYR A 121 -11.15 3.23 13.23
N ILE A 122 -10.25 2.97 14.19
CA ILE A 122 -10.03 1.63 14.73
C ILE A 122 -11.24 1.19 15.54
N ARG A 123 -11.70 -0.04 15.31
CA ARG A 123 -12.81 -0.69 16.01
C ARG A 123 -12.41 -2.11 16.43
N SER A 124 -13.23 -2.74 17.26
CA SER A 124 -13.14 -4.18 17.51
C SER A 124 -13.21 -4.97 16.19
N ALA A 125 -12.60 -6.15 16.16
CA ALA A 125 -12.68 -7.02 14.99
C ALA A 125 -14.15 -7.33 14.64
N VAL A 126 -14.43 -7.34 13.34
CA VAL A 126 -15.73 -7.69 12.79
C VAL A 126 -15.69 -9.15 12.31
N SER A 127 -16.79 -9.88 12.47
CA SER A 127 -16.91 -11.26 11.97
C SER A 127 -17.18 -11.31 10.47
N ASP A 128 -18.00 -10.39 9.95
CA ASP A 128 -18.25 -10.25 8.51
C ASP A 128 -17.35 -9.18 7.89
N LEU A 129 -16.23 -9.65 7.34
CA LEU A 129 -15.25 -8.80 6.68
C LEU A 129 -15.70 -8.36 5.28
N LYS A 130 -16.53 -9.16 4.60
CA LYS A 130 -16.93 -8.90 3.21
C LYS A 130 -17.81 -7.67 3.13
N GLU A 131 -18.79 -7.56 4.03
CA GLU A 131 -19.68 -6.40 4.09
C GLU A 131 -18.92 -5.12 4.46
N HIS A 132 -17.97 -5.20 5.40
CA HIS A 132 -17.15 -4.05 5.82
C HIS A 132 -16.25 -3.51 4.71
N ILE A 133 -15.62 -4.39 3.92
CA ILE A 133 -14.79 -3.97 2.78
C ILE A 133 -15.67 -3.40 1.67
N ALA A 134 -16.84 -3.98 1.40
CA ALA A 134 -17.76 -3.48 0.37
C ALA A 134 -18.32 -2.09 0.71
N ALA A 135 -18.48 -1.78 2.00
CA ALA A 135 -18.93 -0.48 2.48
C ALA A 135 -17.86 0.62 2.43
N ALA A 136 -16.60 0.28 2.13
CA ALA A 136 -15.50 1.22 2.05
C ALA A 136 -15.68 2.20 0.88
N LYS A 137 -16.12 3.43 1.19
CA LYS A 137 -16.44 4.45 0.19
C LYS A 137 -15.21 4.82 -0.64
N GLY A 138 -15.29 4.62 -1.95
CA GLY A 138 -14.29 5.11 -2.90
C GLY A 138 -12.95 4.35 -2.92
N LEU A 139 -12.88 3.21 -2.23
CA LEU A 139 -11.78 2.23 -2.29
C LEU A 139 -12.11 1.05 -3.23
N ASP A 140 -13.25 1.15 -3.92
CA ASP A 140 -13.76 0.28 -4.99
C ASP A 140 -12.97 0.38 -6.31
N GLY A 141 -11.95 1.23 -6.36
CA GLY A 141 -11.21 1.54 -7.59
C GLY A 141 -11.93 2.53 -8.50
N GLY A 142 -12.98 3.20 -8.02
CA GLY A 142 -13.72 4.21 -8.77
C GLY A 142 -12.92 5.51 -9.00
N LYS A 143 -13.18 6.13 -10.17
CA LYS A 143 -12.65 7.40 -10.73
C LYS A 143 -11.81 8.23 -9.73
N GLY A 144 -10.54 7.87 -9.59
CA GLY A 144 -9.49 8.67 -8.99
C GLY A 144 -8.32 8.75 -9.96
N GLU A 145 -7.20 9.34 -9.55
CA GLU A 145 -5.97 9.33 -10.36
C GLU A 145 -5.61 7.89 -10.75
N THR A 146 -5.48 7.65 -12.05
CA THR A 146 -5.06 6.38 -12.62
C THR A 146 -3.56 6.24 -12.52
N ASP A 147 -3.08 5.00 -12.48
CA ASP A 147 -1.65 4.73 -12.56
C ASP A 147 -1.12 5.21 -13.92
N THR A 148 0.06 5.84 -13.90
CA THR A 148 0.73 6.37 -15.09
C THR A 148 2.01 5.58 -15.33
N VAL A 149 2.23 5.21 -16.60
CA VAL A 149 3.51 4.67 -17.05
C VAL A 149 4.51 5.82 -17.12
N ARG A 150 5.55 5.77 -16.28
CA ARG A 150 6.60 6.81 -16.20
C ARG A 150 7.68 6.64 -17.26
N GLY A 151 7.87 5.43 -17.78
CA GLY A 151 8.90 5.12 -18.77
C GLY A 151 9.60 3.80 -18.47
N SER A 152 10.75 3.61 -19.11
CA SER A 152 11.59 2.43 -18.93
C SER A 152 12.34 2.47 -17.60
N ASN A 153 12.49 1.33 -16.94
CA ASN A 153 13.39 1.19 -15.78
C ASN A 153 14.88 1.37 -16.15
N ASP A 154 15.21 1.38 -17.45
CA ASP A 154 16.56 1.67 -17.95
C ASP A 154 16.82 3.18 -18.14
N ASP A 155 15.80 4.03 -17.97
CA ASP A 155 15.98 5.48 -18.00
C ASP A 155 16.82 5.95 -16.79
N PRO A 156 17.96 6.63 -17.01
CA PRO A 156 18.81 7.12 -15.93
C PRO A 156 18.09 8.00 -14.89
N ALA A 157 17.09 8.78 -15.30
CA ALA A 157 16.32 9.61 -14.38
C ALA A 157 15.45 8.75 -13.44
N ILE A 158 14.81 7.72 -13.99
CA ILE A 158 14.00 6.76 -13.22
C ILE A 158 14.90 5.94 -12.27
N GLN A 159 16.08 5.53 -12.72
CA GLN A 159 17.05 4.84 -11.86
C GLN A 159 17.52 5.72 -10.70
N ALA A 160 17.73 7.02 -10.94
CA ALA A 160 18.08 7.97 -9.89
C ALA A 160 16.94 8.13 -8.87
N GLU A 161 15.68 8.22 -9.31
CA GLU A 161 14.51 8.26 -8.42
C GLU A 161 14.42 7.01 -7.53
N TYR A 162 14.58 5.80 -8.10
CA TYR A 162 14.59 4.56 -7.31
C TYR A 162 15.73 4.52 -6.29
N LYS A 163 16.93 4.97 -6.68
CA LYS A 163 18.08 5.04 -5.76
C LYS A 163 17.80 5.97 -4.60
N GLN A 164 17.23 7.15 -4.86
CA GLN A 164 16.85 8.09 -3.80
C GLN A 164 15.77 7.50 -2.87
N GLN A 165 14.78 6.82 -3.43
CA GLN A 165 13.74 6.16 -2.65
C GLN A 165 14.32 5.06 -1.73
N GLN A 166 15.24 4.24 -2.24
CA GLN A 166 15.91 3.20 -1.45
C GLN A 166 16.70 3.81 -0.29
N LEU A 167 17.48 4.88 -0.55
CA LEU A 167 18.26 5.56 0.48
C LEU A 167 17.37 6.09 1.62
N LYS A 168 16.25 6.76 1.29
CA LYS A 168 15.29 7.27 2.29
C LYS A 168 14.74 6.15 3.16
N ARG A 169 14.42 4.99 2.58
CA ARG A 169 13.87 3.83 3.30
C ARG A 169 14.92 3.15 4.19
N ASP A 170 16.17 3.08 3.74
CA ASP A 170 17.27 2.51 4.50
C ASP A 170 17.64 3.37 5.72
N GLU A 171 17.62 4.70 5.58
CA GLU A 171 17.84 5.64 6.69
C GLU A 171 16.77 5.53 7.78
N GLN A 172 15.51 5.37 7.37
CA GLN A 172 14.38 5.23 8.29
C GLN A 172 14.40 3.88 9.01
N SER A 173 14.81 2.80 8.33
CA SER A 173 14.96 1.47 8.93
C SER A 173 16.05 1.41 10.02
N LYS A 174 17.01 2.35 10.01
CA LYS A 174 18.07 2.47 11.03
C LYS A 174 17.68 3.34 12.23
N SER A 175 16.59 4.09 12.13
CA SER A 175 16.17 5.10 13.11
C SER A 175 14.98 4.65 13.99
N GLY A 176 14.48 3.43 13.82
CA GLY A 176 13.35 2.85 14.56
C GLY A 176 13.75 1.61 15.34
#